data_AF-A0A836UCZ9-F1
#
_entry.id   AF-A0A836UCZ9-F1
#
_cell.length_a   1.000
_cell.length_b   1.000
_cell.length_c   1.000
_cell.angle_alpha   90.00
_cell.angle_beta   90.00
_cell.angle_gamma   90.00
#
_symmetry.space_group_name_H-M   'P 1'
#
loop_
_entity.id
_entity.type
_entity.pdbx_description
1 polymer ?
#
loop_
_entity_poly.entity_id
_entity_poly.type
_entity_poly.pdbx_seq_one_letter_code
_entity_poly.pdbx_strand_id
1 'polypeptide(L)'
;VRSAVATGVAYGIVNFIMTPYPVHPIQIVLDYPVAFGVLGLAGLAAGRQTAWAAVAAVVGAGTLRLGIHVLSGILYFADLAPEGTPVWKYSLAYNSSYMIPEILIASVAMG
;
A
#
# COMPACT_ATOMS: atom_id res chain seq x y z
N VAL A 1 -12.16 -10.13 8.08
CA VAL A 1 -11.74 -8.70 8.01
C VAL A 1 -10.98 -8.26 9.24
N ARG A 2 -11.56 -8.26 10.46
CA ARG A 2 -10.86 -7.76 11.67
C ARG A 2 -9.49 -8.41 11.93
N SER A 3 -9.43 -9.74 11.89
CA SER A 3 -8.18 -10.50 12.01
C SER A 3 -7.20 -10.15 10.89
N ALA A 4 -7.66 -10.07 9.64
CA ALA A 4 -6.81 -9.72 8.49
C ALA A 4 -6.23 -8.29 8.59
N VAL A 5 -7.00 -7.31 9.05
CA VAL A 5 -6.52 -5.95 9.30
C VAL A 5 -5.49 -5.94 10.42
N ALA A 6 -5.74 -6.64 11.53
CA ALA A 6 -4.77 -6.76 12.62
C ALA A 6 -3.46 -7.42 12.17
N THR A 7 -3.54 -8.48 11.35
CA THR A 7 -2.38 -9.11 10.74
C THR A 7 -1.62 -8.14 9.84
N GLY A 8 -2.32 -7.37 8.99
CA GLY A 8 -1.72 -6.35 8.14
C GLY A 8 -1.00 -5.26 8.94
N VAL A 9 -1.64 -4.73 9.99
CA VAL A 9 -1.03 -3.76 10.91
C VAL A 9 0.22 -4.32 11.58
N ALA A 10 0.14 -5.54 12.12
CA ALA A 10 1.28 -6.20 12.74
C ALA A 10 2.43 -6.41 11.73
N TYR A 11 2.11 -6.81 10.50
CA TYR A 11 3.09 -6.92 9.44
C TYR A 11 3.73 -5.57 9.10
N GLY A 12 2.95 -4.48 9.06
CA GLY A 12 3.48 -3.14 8.87
C GLY A 12 4.47 -2.73 9.96
N ILE A 13 4.21 -3.07 11.22
CA ILE A 13 5.16 -2.86 12.31
C ILE A 13 6.44 -3.66 12.10
N VAL A 14 6.32 -4.94 11.73
CA VAL A 14 7.49 -5.78 11.41
C VAL A 14 8.26 -5.21 10.23
N ASN A 15 7.58 -4.73 9.20
CA ASN A 15 8.20 -4.11 8.03
C ASN A 15 8.98 -2.85 8.41
N PHE A 16 8.44 -2.00 9.30
CA PHE A 16 9.19 -0.85 9.82
C PHE A 16 10.45 -1.26 10.57
N ILE A 17 10.39 -2.33 11.37
CA ILE A 17 11.57 -2.85 12.09
C ILE A 17 12.64 -3.35 11.12
N MET A 18 12.24 -4.04 10.04
CA MET A 18 13.17 -4.65 9.08
C MET A 18 13.74 -3.65 8.08
N THR A 19 12.93 -2.69 7.62
CA THR A 19 13.30 -1.69 6.61
C THR A 19 12.87 -0.29 7.07
N PRO A 20 13.46 0.24 8.15
CA PRO A 20 13.08 1.52 8.72
C PRO A 20 13.50 2.68 7.82
N TYR A 21 12.55 3.58 7.54
CA TYR A 21 12.78 4.85 6.87
C TYR A 21 11.96 5.96 7.56
N PRO A 22 12.41 6.46 8.72
CA PRO A 22 11.64 7.41 9.53
C PRO A 22 11.84 8.85 9.06
N VAL A 23 10.84 9.43 8.38
CA VAL A 23 10.85 10.86 7.98
C VAL A 23 10.02 11.72 8.94
N HIS A 24 8.82 11.24 9.29
CA HIS A 24 7.88 11.96 10.17
C HIS A 24 6.99 10.95 10.92
N PRO A 25 6.58 11.18 12.18
CA PRO A 25 5.76 10.20 12.92
C PRO A 25 4.48 9.78 12.19
N ILE A 26 3.79 10.73 11.54
CA ILE A 26 2.59 10.43 10.74
C ILE A 26 2.95 9.63 9.47
N GLN A 27 4.07 9.93 8.82
CA GLN A 27 4.56 9.17 7.67
C GLN A 27 4.81 7.71 8.06
N ILE A 28 5.41 7.46 9.22
CA ILE A 28 5.64 6.10 9.73
C ILE A 28 4.30 5.37 9.89
N VAL A 29 3.27 6.02 10.45
CA VAL A 29 1.95 5.39 10.58
C VAL A 29 1.33 5.09 9.20
N LEU A 30 1.45 6.02 8.25
CA LEU A 30 0.89 5.88 6.91
C LEU A 30 1.59 4.77 6.10
N ASP A 31 2.91 4.82 5.99
CA ASP A 31 3.68 3.92 5.11
C ASP A 31 3.88 2.51 5.66
N TYR A 32 3.61 2.31 6.95
CA TYR A 32 3.77 1.02 7.61
C TYR A 32 2.42 0.50 8.13
N PRO A 33 1.98 0.67 9.40
CA PRO A 33 0.72 0.11 9.90
C PRO A 33 -0.51 0.31 9.02
N VAL A 34 -0.72 1.51 8.49
CA VAL A 34 -1.92 1.84 7.72
C VAL A 34 -1.85 1.24 6.32
N ALA A 35 -0.74 1.42 5.60
CA ALA A 35 -0.51 0.84 4.29
C ALA A 35 -0.71 -0.69 4.27
N PHE A 36 -0.17 -1.41 5.26
CA PHE A 36 -0.35 -2.85 5.35
C PHE A 36 -1.70 -3.26 5.97
N GLY A 37 -2.26 -2.45 6.88
CA GLY A 37 -3.56 -2.68 7.49
C GLY A 37 -4.72 -2.67 6.48
N VAL A 38 -4.69 -1.77 5.49
CA VAL A 38 -5.74 -1.71 4.46
C VAL A 38 -5.78 -2.95 3.57
N LEU A 39 -4.69 -3.72 3.48
CA LEU A 39 -4.70 -4.99 2.76
C LEU A 39 -5.68 -6.00 3.40
N GLY A 40 -5.94 -5.88 4.70
CA GLY A 40 -6.94 -6.69 5.40
C GLY A 40 -8.38 -6.50 4.93
N LEU A 41 -8.67 -5.42 4.19
CA LEU A 41 -9.97 -5.19 3.55
C LEU A 41 -10.24 -6.18 2.41
N ALA A 42 -9.22 -6.82 1.84
CA ALA A 42 -9.40 -7.93 0.90
C ALA A 42 -10.25 -9.07 1.51
N GLY A 43 -10.22 -9.22 2.84
CA GLY A 43 -11.06 -10.16 3.57
C GLY A 43 -12.58 -9.91 3.48
N LEU A 44 -13.03 -8.79 2.90
CA LEU A 44 -14.45 -8.57 2.56
C LEU A 44 -14.93 -9.54 1.47
N ALA A 45 -14.02 -10.05 0.63
CA ALA A 45 -14.32 -11.03 -0.40
C ALA A 45 -14.25 -12.48 0.10
N ALA A 46 -13.93 -12.74 1.38
CA ALA A 46 -13.68 -14.09 1.90
C ALA A 46 -14.87 -15.08 1.75
N GLY A 47 -16.11 -14.58 1.65
CA GLY A 47 -17.30 -15.40 1.39
C GLY A 47 -17.54 -15.74 -0.09
N ARG A 48 -16.70 -15.24 -1.01
CA ARG A 48 -16.82 -15.42 -2.45
C ARG A 48 -15.64 -16.25 -2.95
N GLN A 49 -15.87 -17.54 -3.17
CA GLN A 49 -14.83 -18.50 -3.56
C GLN A 49 -14.62 -18.54 -5.09
N THR A 50 -14.48 -17.38 -5.73
CA THR A 50 -14.17 -17.31 -7.17
C THR A 50 -12.82 -16.62 -7.38
N ALA A 51 -12.07 -17.07 -8.40
CA ALA A 51 -10.81 -16.44 -8.79
C ALA A 51 -11.00 -14.93 -9.05
N TRP A 52 -12.09 -14.54 -9.71
CA TRP A 52 -12.41 -13.13 -9.93
C TRP A 52 -12.62 -12.33 -8.64
N ALA A 53 -13.25 -12.91 -7.62
CA ALA A 53 -13.43 -12.22 -6.35
C ALA A 53 -12.10 -12.04 -5.60
N ALA A 54 -11.21 -13.04 -5.68
CA ALA A 54 -9.87 -12.96 -5.10
C ALA A 54 -9.01 -11.90 -5.80
N VAL A 55 -8.97 -11.90 -7.13
CA VAL A 55 -8.27 -10.89 -7.94
C VAL A 55 -8.81 -9.48 -7.66
N ALA A 56 -10.13 -9.29 -7.67
CA ALA A 56 -10.72 -7.98 -7.37
C ALA A 56 -10.38 -7.49 -5.95
N ALA A 57 -10.31 -8.40 -4.97
CA ALA A 57 -9.92 -8.08 -3.61
C ALA A 57 -8.46 -7.62 -3.52
N VAL A 58 -7.54 -8.30 -4.21
CA VAL A 58 -6.12 -7.92 -4.28
C VAL A 58 -5.97 -6.55 -4.96
N VAL A 59 -6.58 -6.36 -6.13
CA VAL A 59 -6.51 -5.09 -6.87
C VAL A 59 -7.08 -3.94 -6.03
N GLY A 60 -8.24 -4.15 -5.39
CA GLY A 60 -8.89 -3.14 -4.55
C GLY A 60 -8.03 -2.75 -3.35
N ALA A 61 -7.55 -3.74 -2.59
CA ALA A 61 -6.68 -3.50 -1.44
C ALA A 61 -5.35 -2.85 -1.83
N GLY A 62 -4.72 -3.33 -2.90
CA GLY A 62 -3.47 -2.77 -3.42
C GLY A 62 -3.63 -1.32 -3.89
N THR A 63 -4.74 -0.99 -4.53
CA THR A 63 -5.04 0.39 -4.96
C THR A 63 -5.22 1.33 -3.77
N LEU A 64 -5.90 0.87 -2.70
CA LEU A 64 -6.02 1.67 -1.46
C LEU A 64 -4.65 1.92 -0.82
N ARG A 65 -3.80 0.89 -0.76
CA ARG A 65 -2.43 1.01 -0.28
C ARG A 65 -1.61 1.98 -1.13
N LEU A 66 -1.76 1.94 -2.46
CA LEU A 66 -1.12 2.89 -3.37
C LEU A 66 -1.55 4.33 -3.08
N GLY A 67 -2.84 4.56 -2.87
CA GLY A 67 -3.35 5.88 -2.47
C GLY A 67 -2.72 6.40 -1.18
N ILE A 68 -2.51 5.54 -0.18
CA ILE A 68 -1.85 5.90 1.08
C ILE A 68 -0.40 6.30 0.86
N HIS A 69 0.37 5.52 0.09
CA HIS A 69 1.78 5.85 -0.19
C HIS A 69 1.92 7.09 -1.08
N VAL A 70 0.99 7.32 -2.02
CA VAL A 70 0.95 8.56 -2.79
C VAL A 70 0.67 9.76 -1.89
N LEU A 71 -0.28 9.65 -0.95
CA LEU A 71 -0.53 10.71 0.02
C LEU A 71 0.70 10.97 0.91
N SER A 72 1.33 9.91 1.42
CA SER A 72 2.56 10.03 2.20
C SER A 72 3.68 10.72 1.40
N GLY A 73 3.88 10.31 0.16
CA GLY A 73 4.86 10.91 -0.76
C GLY A 73 4.62 12.40 -1.02
N ILE A 74 3.35 12.81 -1.18
CA ILE A 74 2.98 14.22 -1.33
C ILE A 74 3.32 15.03 -0.08
N LEU A 75 3.04 14.48 1.10
CA LEU A 75 3.15 15.21 2.37
C LEU A 75 4.58 15.25 2.92
N TYR A 76 5.39 14.21 2.67
CA TYR A 76 6.65 13.99 3.39
C TYR A 76 7.88 13.80 2.50
N PHE A 77 7.72 13.67 1.18
CA PHE A 77 8.83 13.37 0.26
C PHE A 77 8.89 14.38 -0.91
N ALA A 78 8.43 15.61 -0.66
CA ALA A 78 8.43 16.68 -1.66
C ALA A 78 9.85 17.10 -2.09
N ASP A 79 10.82 16.97 -1.19
CA ASP A 79 12.24 17.24 -1.40
C ASP A 79 12.92 16.29 -2.40
N LEU A 80 12.34 15.11 -2.63
CA LEU A 80 12.82 14.16 -3.62
C LEU A 80 12.29 14.43 -5.04
N ALA A 81 11.33 15.34 -5.20
CA ALA A 81 10.80 15.69 -6.52
C ALA A 81 11.86 16.47 -7.33
N PRO A 82 12.16 16.07 -8.59
CA PRO A 82 13.08 16.81 -9.44
C PRO A 82 12.64 18.26 -9.67
N GLU A 83 13.61 19.15 -9.92
CA GLU A 83 13.33 20.57 -10.16
C GLU A 83 12.28 20.75 -11.26
N GLY A 84 11.28 21.60 -10.99
CA GLY A 84 10.16 21.84 -11.90
C GLY A 84 9.11 20.73 -11.97
N THR A 85 9.25 19.63 -11.23
CA THR A 85 8.26 18.55 -11.18
C THR A 85 7.25 18.79 -10.06
N PRO A 86 5.93 18.86 -10.36
CA PRO A 86 4.91 18.88 -9.31
C PRO A 86 5.01 17.64 -8.42
N VAL A 87 5.06 17.83 -7.10
CA VAL A 87 5.26 16.76 -6.10
C VAL A 87 4.26 15.60 -6.26
N TRP A 88 2.99 15.89 -6.57
CA TRP A 88 1.98 14.86 -6.78
C TRP A 88 2.30 13.95 -7.98
N LYS A 89 2.89 14.49 -9.05
CA LYS A 89 3.31 13.70 -10.22
C LYS A 89 4.48 12.79 -9.84
N TYR A 90 5.46 13.34 -9.13
CA TYR A 90 6.60 12.57 -8.64
C TYR A 90 6.13 11.42 -7.74
N SER A 91 5.33 11.72 -6.72
CA SER A 91 4.83 10.72 -5.77
C SER A 91 3.96 9.65 -6.45
N LEU A 92 3.07 10.05 -7.36
CA LEU A 92 2.25 9.10 -8.11
C LEU A 92 3.12 8.17 -8.97
N ALA A 93 4.06 8.72 -9.72
CA ALA A 93 4.94 7.94 -10.59
C ALA A 93 5.84 6.99 -9.80
N TYR A 94 6.48 7.50 -8.74
CA TYR A 94 7.35 6.70 -7.87
C TYR A 94 6.59 5.53 -7.25
N ASN A 95 5.46 5.79 -6.58
CA ASN A 95 4.71 4.72 -5.92
C ASN A 95 4.07 3.75 -6.90
N SER A 96 3.55 4.23 -8.02
CA SER A 96 3.00 3.36 -9.06
C SER A 96 4.05 2.44 -9.68
N SER A 97 5.30 2.90 -9.81
CA SER A 97 6.37 2.16 -10.49
C SER A 97 6.69 0.80 -9.89
N TYR A 98 6.58 0.65 -8.56
CA TYR A 98 6.81 -0.63 -7.88
C TYR A 98 5.52 -1.31 -7.46
N MET A 99 4.48 -0.54 -7.09
CA MET A 99 3.22 -1.13 -6.61
C MET A 99 2.35 -1.71 -7.70
N ILE A 100 2.28 -1.10 -8.89
CA ILE A 100 1.50 -1.68 -9.98
C ILE A 100 2.04 -3.06 -10.36
N PRO A 101 3.37 -3.26 -10.57
CA PRO A 101 3.93 -4.59 -10.74
C PRO A 101 3.62 -5.55 -9.59
N GLU A 102 3.73 -5.10 -8.32
CA GLU A 102 3.39 -5.91 -7.14
C GLU A 102 1.93 -6.39 -7.19
N ILE A 103 0.98 -5.48 -7.46
CA ILE A 103 -0.46 -5.79 -7.54
C ILE A 103 -0.75 -6.78 -8.66
N LEU A 104 -0.10 -6.62 -9.83
CA LEU A 104 -0.28 -7.53 -10.96
C LEU A 104 0.23 -8.93 -10.64
N ILE A 105 1.43 -9.05 -10.05
CA ILE A 105 2.00 -10.33 -9.64
C ILE A 105 1.11 -11.01 -8.59
N ALA A 106 0.67 -10.25 -7.58
CA ALA A 106 -0.24 -10.77 -6.56
C ALA A 106 -1.59 -11.20 -7.15
N SER A 107 -2.10 -10.49 -8.16
CA SER A 107 -3.35 -10.84 -8.85
C SER A 107 -3.21 -12.16 -9.62
N VAL A 108 -2.10 -12.35 -10.34
CA VAL A 108 -1.82 -13.61 -11.05
C VAL A 108 -1.68 -14.78 -10.07
N ALA A 109 -1.08 -14.56 -8.91
CA ALA A 109 -0.92 -15.60 -7.89
C ALA A 109 -2.24 -16.07 -7.24
N MET A 110 -3.32 -15.28 -7.35
CA MET A 110 -4.63 -15.60 -6.78
C MET A 110 -5.62 -16.21 -7.80
N GLY A 111 -5.29 -16.19 -9.10
CA GLY A 111 -6.09 -16.75 -10.18
C GLY A 111 -5.63 -18.15 -10.55
#